data_AF-A0AA39C7N8-F1
#
_entry.id   AF-A0AA39C7N8-F1
#
_cell.length_a   1.000
_cell.length_b   1.000
_cell.length_c   1.000
_cell.angle_alpha   90.00
_cell.angle_beta   90.00
_cell.angle_gamma   90.00
#
_symmetry.space_group_name_H-M   'P 1'
#
loop_
_entity.id
_entity.type
_entity.pdbx_description
1 polymer ?
#
loop_
_entity_poly.entity_id
_entity_poly.type
_entity_poly.pdbx_seq_one_letter_code
_entity_poly.pdbx_strand_id
1 'polypeptide(L)'
;MLTKFQTIVYGFCDSLNMLKVLLLDRKGAGKFKLCNLAKDILQIDEHFCGVFHEALFDVTILEALCASIQISIFEKNVKTVSHSYLLLKQSKLKSSNRPLLEPLKGVVSKGMLDKITSQNIKFSLLKSLFKERKTVLINYPTEKVDNKV
;
A
#
# COMPACT_ATOMS: atom_id res chain seq x y z
N MET A 1 7.55 -5.58 -23.01
CA MET A 1 6.45 -4.64 -22.74
C MET A 1 6.83 -3.63 -21.65
N LEU A 2 7.26 -4.08 -20.47
CA LEU A 2 7.69 -3.18 -19.39
C LEU A 2 8.86 -2.24 -19.77
N THR A 3 9.85 -2.74 -20.51
CA THR A 3 11.01 -1.96 -20.97
C THR A 3 10.63 -0.82 -21.93
N LYS A 4 9.72 -1.06 -22.89
CA LYS A 4 9.19 -0.01 -23.79
C LYS A 4 8.32 1.01 -23.05
N PHE A 5 7.62 0.60 -22.00
CA PHE A 5 6.83 1.52 -21.19
C PHE A 5 7.73 2.44 -20.36
N GLN A 6 8.83 1.89 -19.82
CA GLN A 6 9.83 2.63 -19.05
C GLN A 6 10.59 3.70 -19.84
N THR A 7 10.66 3.59 -21.17
CA THR A 7 11.27 4.64 -22.01
C THR A 7 10.37 5.85 -22.19
N ILE A 8 9.07 5.72 -21.93
CA ILE A 8 8.06 6.79 -22.08
C ILE A 8 7.68 7.36 -20.71
N VAL A 9 7.50 6.48 -19.72
CA VAL A 9 7.09 6.85 -18.36
C VAL A 9 8.21 6.51 -17.39
N TYR A 10 8.80 7.54 -16.78
CA TYR A 10 9.85 7.36 -15.77
C TYR A 10 9.30 6.76 -14.46
N GLY A 11 8.15 7.25 -14.00
CA GLY A 11 7.56 6.81 -12.74
C GLY A 11 6.21 7.48 -12.45
N PHE A 12 5.75 7.28 -11.22
CA PHE A 12 4.46 7.77 -10.72
C PHE A 12 4.66 8.52 -9.41
N CYS A 13 3.92 9.61 -9.24
CA CYS A 13 3.85 10.35 -7.99
C CYS A 13 2.39 10.43 -7.53
N ASP A 14 2.15 10.24 -6.24
CA ASP A 14 0.84 10.46 -5.63
C ASP A 14 0.71 11.95 -5.28
N SER A 15 0.00 12.69 -6.12
CA SER A 15 -0.18 14.13 -5.95
C SER A 15 -0.92 14.48 -4.66
N LEU A 16 -1.82 13.64 -4.17
CA LEU A 16 -2.59 13.89 -2.96
C LEU A 16 -1.69 14.00 -1.73
N ASN A 17 -0.73 13.08 -1.59
CA ASN A 17 0.20 13.12 -0.46
C ASN A 17 1.10 14.36 -0.52
N MET A 18 1.52 14.76 -1.71
CA MET A 18 2.35 15.96 -1.89
C MET A 18 1.56 17.24 -1.57
N LEU A 19 0.33 17.33 -2.05
CA LEU A 19 -0.55 18.46 -1.77
C LEU A 19 -0.84 18.61 -0.28
N LYS A 20 -0.98 17.49 0.46
CA LYS A 20 -1.14 17.53 1.93
C LYS A 20 0.09 18.06 2.65
N VAL A 21 1.29 17.79 2.14
CA VAL A 21 2.54 18.32 2.71
C VAL A 21 2.70 19.81 2.38
N LEU A 22 2.20 20.25 1.23
CA LEU A 22 2.31 21.64 0.80
C LEU A 22 1.25 22.56 1.39
N LEU A 23 0.03 22.06 1.54
CA LEU A 23 -1.13 22.80 2.04
C LEU A 23 -1.46 22.36 3.46
N LEU A 24 -0.49 22.44 4.38
CA LEU A 24 -0.60 21.94 5.76
C LEU A 24 -1.76 22.57 6.54
N ASP A 25 -2.10 23.81 6.22
CA ASP A 25 -3.19 24.54 6.86
C ASP A 25 -4.57 24.05 6.44
N ARG A 26 -4.65 23.31 5.32
CA ARG A 26 -5.91 22.78 4.80
C ARG A 26 -6.33 21.54 5.60
N LYS A 27 -7.38 21.69 6.42
CA LYS A 27 -7.91 20.62 7.30
C LYS A 27 -9.36 20.30 6.99
N GLY A 28 -9.74 19.03 7.15
CA GLY A 28 -11.13 18.56 7.07
C GLY A 28 -11.40 17.52 5.98
N ALA A 29 -12.48 16.77 6.17
CA ALA A 29 -12.89 15.72 5.24
C ALA A 29 -13.21 16.31 3.85
N GLY A 30 -12.72 15.65 2.80
CA GLY A 30 -12.99 16.05 1.42
C GLY A 30 -12.28 17.31 0.93
N LYS A 31 -11.52 18.02 1.77
CA LYS A 31 -10.81 19.25 1.36
C LYS A 31 -9.77 19.01 0.27
N PHE A 32 -9.18 17.81 0.21
CA PHE A 32 -8.24 17.45 -0.86
C PHE A 32 -8.89 16.68 -2.02
N LYS A 33 -10.22 16.72 -2.15
CA LYS A 33 -10.88 16.24 -3.38
C LYS A 33 -10.46 17.15 -4.53
N LEU A 34 -10.28 16.57 -5.71
CA LEU A 34 -9.83 17.31 -6.89
C LEU A 34 -10.72 18.53 -7.19
N CYS A 35 -12.04 18.37 -7.12
CA CYS A 35 -12.99 19.48 -7.32
C CYS A 35 -12.82 20.63 -6.32
N ASN A 36 -12.62 20.32 -5.04
CA ASN A 36 -12.42 21.33 -4.01
C ASN A 36 -11.05 22.00 -4.12
N LEU A 37 -10.03 21.28 -4.58
CA LEU A 37 -8.71 21.86 -4.85
C LEU A 37 -8.77 22.79 -6.06
N ALA A 38 -9.41 22.34 -7.13
CA ALA A 38 -9.57 23.12 -8.35
C ALA A 38 -10.38 24.39 -8.10
N LYS A 39 -11.49 24.31 -7.35
CA LYS A 39 -12.27 25.49 -6.98
C LYS A 39 -11.45 26.51 -6.20
N ASP A 40 -10.70 26.05 -5.18
CA ASP A 40 -10.00 26.96 -4.28
C ASP A 40 -8.73 27.55 -4.90
N ILE A 41 -8.04 26.82 -5.78
CA ILE A 41 -6.72 27.19 -6.32
C ILE A 41 -6.81 27.71 -7.75
N LEU A 42 -7.59 27.04 -8.60
CA LEU A 42 -7.78 27.42 -10.01
C LEU A 42 -9.01 28.29 -10.22
N GLN A 43 -9.83 28.52 -9.19
CA GLN A 43 -11.05 29.34 -9.25
C GLN A 43 -12.05 28.86 -10.32
N ILE A 44 -12.13 27.54 -10.54
CA ILE A 44 -13.12 26.98 -11.46
C ILE A 44 -14.54 27.20 -10.93
N ASP A 45 -15.47 27.45 -11.85
CA ASP A 45 -16.89 27.62 -11.54
C ASP A 45 -17.47 26.32 -10.95
N GLU A 46 -18.35 26.46 -9.96
CA GLU A 46 -19.08 25.35 -9.36
C GLU A 46 -19.92 24.58 -10.38
N HIS A 47 -20.35 25.21 -11.46
CA HIS A 47 -21.09 24.54 -12.54
C HIS A 47 -20.30 23.40 -13.19
N PHE A 48 -18.96 23.42 -13.13
CA PHE A 48 -18.12 22.32 -13.61
C PHE A 48 -18.02 21.13 -12.63
N CYS A 49 -18.59 21.23 -11.42
CA CYS A 49 -18.57 20.13 -10.45
C CYS A 49 -19.19 18.83 -10.97
N GLY A 50 -20.16 18.92 -11.88
CA GLY A 50 -20.80 17.76 -12.50
C GLY A 50 -19.96 17.04 -13.57
N VAL A 51 -18.85 17.64 -14.01
CA VAL A 51 -17.95 17.10 -15.05
C VAL A 51 -16.82 16.27 -14.44
N PHE A 52 -16.56 16.42 -13.13
CA PHE A 52 -15.66 15.50 -12.42
C PHE A 52 -16.16 14.07 -12.56
N HIS A 53 -15.23 13.11 -12.55
CA HIS A 53 -15.43 11.70 -12.96
C HIS A 53 -15.28 11.45 -14.47
N GLU A 54 -15.16 12.49 -15.29
CA GLU A 54 -14.63 12.38 -16.65
C GLU A 54 -13.10 12.33 -16.61
N ALA A 55 -12.50 11.20 -16.99
CA ALA A 55 -11.07 10.96 -16.80
C ALA A 55 -10.17 12.02 -17.49
N LEU A 56 -10.55 12.47 -18.70
CA LEU A 56 -9.79 13.49 -19.42
C LEU A 56 -9.86 14.85 -18.70
N PHE A 57 -11.04 15.22 -18.22
CA PHE A 57 -11.23 16.45 -17.45
C PHE A 57 -10.46 16.40 -16.14
N ASP A 58 -10.57 15.29 -15.39
CA ASP A 58 -9.86 15.10 -14.13
C ASP A 58 -8.33 15.21 -14.30
N VAL A 59 -7.79 14.62 -15.37
CA VAL A 59 -6.35 14.73 -15.69
C VAL A 59 -5.96 16.16 -16.03
N THR A 60 -6.75 16.85 -16.84
CA THR A 60 -6.49 18.23 -17.25
C THR A 60 -6.48 19.18 -16.05
N ILE A 61 -7.45 19.04 -15.15
CA ILE A 61 -7.54 19.82 -13.92
C ILE A 61 -6.38 19.49 -12.98
N LEU A 62 -6.00 18.21 -12.86
CA LEU A 62 -4.87 17.82 -12.03
C LEU A 62 -3.55 18.37 -12.57
N GLU A 63 -3.34 18.37 -13.88
CA GLU A 63 -2.17 18.98 -14.51
C GLU A 63 -2.09 20.48 -14.22
N ALA A 64 -3.18 21.22 -14.41
CA ALA A 64 -3.25 22.64 -14.10
C ALA A 64 -2.97 22.92 -12.60
N LEU A 65 -3.51 22.09 -11.70
CA LEU A 65 -3.22 22.18 -10.27
C LEU A 65 -1.73 21.97 -9.97
N CYS A 66 -1.12 20.92 -10.52
CA CYS A 66 0.31 20.65 -10.35
C CYS A 66 1.17 21.77 -10.93
N ALA A 67 0.79 22.38 -12.06
CA ALA A 67 1.49 23.51 -12.64
C ALA A 67 1.40 24.76 -11.74
N SER A 68 0.25 24.98 -11.09
CA SER A 68 0.07 26.10 -10.14
C SER A 68 0.87 25.93 -8.84
N ILE A 69 1.29 24.71 -8.51
CA ILE A 69 1.93 24.34 -7.25
C ILE A 69 3.31 23.75 -7.56
N GLN A 70 4.34 24.60 -7.64
CA GLN A 70 5.77 24.26 -7.82
C GLN A 70 6.10 22.78 -8.12
N ILE A 71 6.23 22.46 -9.41
CA ILE A 71 6.46 21.10 -9.95
C ILE A 71 7.64 20.34 -9.30
N SER A 72 8.70 21.03 -8.88
CA SER A 72 9.94 20.44 -8.36
C SER A 72 9.76 19.50 -7.15
N ILE A 73 8.66 19.65 -6.40
CA ILE A 73 8.37 18.80 -5.23
C ILE A 73 7.83 17.44 -5.67
N PHE A 74 7.06 17.39 -6.75
CA PHE A 74 6.53 16.14 -7.29
C PHE A 74 7.66 15.28 -7.86
N GLU A 75 8.62 15.88 -8.56
CA GLU A 75 9.77 15.18 -9.16
C GLU A 75 10.61 14.43 -8.12
N LYS A 76 10.85 15.04 -6.95
CA LYS A 76 11.62 14.43 -5.85
C LYS A 76 10.92 13.24 -5.21
N ASN A 77 9.61 13.09 -5.39
CA ASN A 77 8.79 12.05 -4.78
C ASN A 77 8.30 11.00 -5.79
N VAL A 78 8.83 11.03 -7.01
CA VAL A 78 8.49 10.04 -8.04
C VAL A 78 9.01 8.66 -7.65
N LYS A 79 8.10 7.69 -7.66
CA LYS A 79 8.44 6.26 -7.61
C LYS A 79 8.63 5.75 -9.03
N THR A 80 9.81 5.25 -9.35
CA THR A 80 10.10 4.69 -10.68
C THR A 80 9.10 3.61 -11.06
N VAL A 81 8.89 3.38 -12.36
CA VAL A 81 8.01 2.30 -12.85
C VAL A 81 8.42 0.95 -12.26
N SER A 82 9.72 0.66 -12.19
CA SER A 82 10.24 -0.58 -11.60
C SER A 82 9.82 -0.74 -10.14
N HIS A 83 9.97 0.31 -9.33
CA HIS A 83 9.57 0.28 -7.93
C HIS A 83 8.05 0.11 -7.77
N SER A 84 7.27 0.87 -8.55
CA SER A 84 5.81 0.78 -8.55
C SER A 84 5.32 -0.60 -8.98
N TYR A 85 5.98 -1.23 -9.95
CA TYR A 85 5.69 -2.59 -10.38
C TYR A 85 5.98 -3.63 -9.28
N LEU A 86 7.10 -3.48 -8.54
CA LEU A 86 7.40 -4.33 -7.39
C LEU A 86 6.34 -4.21 -6.29
N LEU A 87 5.91 -2.97 -5.97
CA LEU A 87 4.84 -2.73 -5.00
C LEU A 87 3.52 -3.37 -5.45
N LEU A 88 3.16 -3.25 -6.73
CA LEU A 88 1.98 -3.88 -7.30
C LEU A 88 2.05 -5.42 -7.18
N LYS A 89 3.19 -6.02 -7.49
CA LYS A 89 3.39 -7.48 -7.37
C LYS A 89 3.26 -7.94 -5.91
N GLN A 90 3.85 -7.21 -4.97
CA GLN A 90 3.72 -7.49 -3.54
C GLN A 90 2.27 -7.36 -3.05
N SER A 91 1.56 -6.32 -3.51
CA SER A 91 0.14 -6.12 -3.19
C SER A 91 -0.72 -7.29 -3.68
N LYS A 92 -0.53 -7.72 -4.94
CA LYS A 92 -1.22 -8.87 -5.51
C LYS A 92 -0.96 -10.16 -4.72
N LEU A 93 0.30 -10.42 -4.37
CA LEU A 93 0.67 -11.56 -3.54
C LEU A 93 0.00 -11.51 -2.16
N LYS A 94 -0.03 -10.34 -1.53
CA LYS A 94 -0.73 -10.16 -0.25
C LYS A 94 -2.22 -10.46 -0.39
N SER A 95 -2.89 -9.92 -1.42
CA SER A 95 -4.32 -10.17 -1.64
C SER A 95 -4.63 -11.65 -1.92
N SER A 96 -3.78 -12.35 -2.69
CA SER A 96 -3.99 -13.76 -3.01
C SER A 96 -3.68 -14.68 -1.83
N ASN A 97 -2.70 -14.32 -1.00
CA ASN A 97 -2.22 -15.17 0.09
C ASN A 97 -2.94 -14.95 1.41
N ARG A 98 -3.59 -13.80 1.60
CA ARG A 98 -4.29 -13.48 2.85
C ARG A 98 -5.41 -14.47 3.19
N PRO A 99 -6.25 -14.93 2.24
CA PRO A 99 -7.23 -15.99 2.50
C PRO A 99 -6.60 -17.30 2.96
N LEU A 100 -5.38 -17.61 2.51
CA LEU A 100 -4.67 -18.85 2.86
C LEU A 100 -4.14 -18.85 4.31
N LEU A 101 -4.24 -17.71 5.01
CA LEU A 101 -3.87 -17.55 6.42
C LEU A 101 -5.08 -17.20 7.30
N GLU A 102 -6.31 -17.35 6.82
CA GLU A 102 -7.52 -17.11 7.63
C GLU A 102 -7.50 -17.81 9.01
N PRO A 103 -6.99 -19.05 9.17
CA PRO A 103 -6.88 -19.68 10.48
C PRO A 103 -6.00 -18.93 11.51
N LEU A 104 -5.12 -18.03 11.07
CA LEU A 104 -4.25 -17.22 11.94
C LEU A 104 -4.84 -15.84 12.25
N LYS A 105 -5.98 -15.49 11.66
CA LYS A 105 -6.64 -14.20 11.87
C LYS A 105 -7.13 -14.09 13.31
N GLY A 106 -6.74 -13.02 13.99
CA GLY A 106 -7.04 -12.83 15.41
C GLY A 106 -6.11 -13.59 16.36
N VAL A 107 -5.36 -14.58 15.87
CA VAL A 107 -4.33 -15.30 16.65
C VAL A 107 -2.99 -14.59 16.61
N VAL A 108 -2.63 -14.00 15.47
CA VAL A 108 -1.40 -13.22 15.31
C VAL A 108 -1.70 -11.79 14.85
N SER A 109 -0.76 -10.88 15.10
CA SER A 109 -0.92 -9.48 14.71
C SER A 109 -1.03 -9.31 13.19
N LYS A 110 -1.75 -8.27 12.75
CA LYS A 110 -1.89 -7.94 11.33
C LYS A 110 -0.54 -7.76 10.63
N GLY A 111 0.41 -7.09 11.26
CA GLY A 111 1.76 -6.90 10.72
C GLY A 111 2.52 -8.21 10.53
N MET A 112 2.26 -9.21 11.38
CA MET A 112 2.85 -10.54 11.25
C MET A 112 2.20 -11.33 10.11
N LEU A 113 0.88 -11.27 9.93
CA LEU A 113 0.19 -11.80 8.74
C LEU A 113 0.74 -11.17 7.45
N ASP A 114 0.97 -9.86 7.45
CA ASP A 114 1.50 -9.14 6.28
C ASP A 114 2.94 -9.58 5.92
N LYS A 115 3.76 -9.95 6.93
CA LYS A 115 5.11 -10.51 6.71
C LYS A 115 5.06 -11.96 6.21
N ILE A 116 4.16 -12.79 6.73
CA ILE A 116 4.00 -14.19 6.29
C ILE A 116 3.48 -14.23 4.84
N THR A 117 2.49 -13.40 4.52
CA THR A 117 1.91 -13.32 3.16
C THR A 117 2.92 -12.80 2.14
N SER A 118 3.76 -11.81 2.48
CA SER A 118 4.78 -11.28 1.57
C SER A 118 5.89 -12.28 1.26
N GLN A 119 6.14 -13.23 2.16
CA GLN A 119 7.09 -14.34 1.97
C GLN A 119 6.45 -15.56 1.28
N ASN A 120 5.18 -15.48 0.87
CA ASN A 120 4.44 -16.57 0.25
C ASN A 120 4.35 -17.85 1.12
N ILE A 121 4.41 -17.69 2.43
CA ILE A 121 4.30 -18.79 3.39
C ILE A 121 2.82 -19.13 3.59
N LYS A 122 2.47 -20.41 3.39
CA LYS A 122 1.09 -20.93 3.53
C LYS A 122 0.85 -21.49 4.92
N PHE A 123 -0.40 -21.45 5.40
CA PHE A 123 -0.77 -22.06 6.68
C PHE A 123 -0.50 -23.57 6.72
N SER A 124 -0.64 -24.28 5.60
CA SER A 124 -0.33 -25.71 5.50
C SER A 124 1.13 -26.02 5.84
N LEU A 125 2.07 -25.20 5.37
CA LEU A 125 3.49 -25.31 5.66
C LEU A 125 3.78 -25.03 7.14
N LEU A 126 3.15 -24.00 7.71
CA LEU A 126 3.28 -23.71 9.14
C LEU A 126 2.75 -24.87 10.00
N LYS A 127 1.63 -25.48 9.57
CA LYS A 127 1.02 -26.63 10.24
C LYS A 127 1.88 -27.88 10.13
N SER A 128 2.52 -28.15 8.98
CA SER A 128 3.43 -29.30 8.82
C SER A 128 4.68 -29.14 9.68
N LEU A 129 5.32 -27.97 9.65
CA LEU A 129 6.49 -27.66 10.47
C LEU A 129 6.19 -27.77 11.97
N PHE A 130 5.00 -27.34 12.40
CA PHE A 130 4.59 -27.49 13.79
C PHE A 130 4.36 -28.96 14.17
N LYS A 131 3.78 -29.77 13.29
CA LYS A 131 3.59 -31.22 13.52
C LYS A 131 4.91 -31.96 13.59
N GLU A 132 5.83 -31.70 12.65
CA GLU A 132 7.18 -32.27 12.61
C GLU A 132 8.00 -31.89 13.86
N ARG A 133 7.83 -30.66 14.37
CA ARG A 133 8.47 -30.27 15.64
C ARG A 133 7.76 -30.82 16.88
N LYS A 134 6.45 -31.05 16.85
CA LYS A 134 5.75 -31.75 17.95
C LYS A 134 6.25 -33.18 18.11
N THR A 135 6.57 -33.88 17.03
CA THR A 135 7.23 -35.20 17.12
C THR A 135 8.60 -35.14 17.78
N VAL A 136 9.30 -34.00 17.72
CA VAL A 136 10.59 -33.80 18.42
C VAL A 136 10.37 -33.37 19.88
N LEU A 137 9.36 -32.54 20.17
CA LEU A 137 9.07 -32.04 21.52
C LEU A 137 8.34 -33.04 22.42
N ILE A 138 7.59 -34.00 21.86
CA ILE A 138 6.95 -35.09 22.63
C ILE A 138 8.00 -36.12 23.12
N ASN A 139 9.22 -36.11 22.57
CA ASN A 139 10.33 -36.96 23.02
C ASN A 139 11.21 -36.30 24.09
N TYR A 140 10.80 -35.19 24.71
CA TYR A 140 11.45 -34.73 25.93
C TYR A 140 10.99 -35.65 27.09
N PRO A 141 11.91 -36.45 27.69
CA PRO A 141 11.55 -37.21 28.87
C PRO A 141 11.18 -36.22 29.96
N THR A 142 9.95 -36.28 30.44
CA THR A 142 9.56 -35.69 31.72
C THR A 142 10.17 -36.54 32.83
N GLU A 143 11.50 -36.55 32.95
CA GLU A 143 12.13 -37.01 34.18
C GLU A 143 11.92 -35.91 35.22
N LYS A 144 10.95 -36.15 36.11
CA LYS A 144 10.89 -35.46 37.39
C LYS A 144 12.20 -35.77 38.11
N VAL A 145 13.08 -34.79 38.17
CA VAL A 145 14.19 -34.80 39.13
C VAL A 145 13.56 -34.56 40.50
N ASP A 146 13.22 -35.66 41.18
CA ASP A 146 12.91 -35.64 42.61
C ASP A 146 14.19 -35.29 43.36
N ASN A 147 14.38 -33.99 43.63
CA ASN A 147 15.40 -33.55 44.58
C ASN A 147 14.91 -33.82 46.01
N LYS A 148 15.19 -35.03 46.49
CA LYS A 148 15.40 -35.32 47.91
C LYS A 148 16.83 -35.81 48.07
N VAL A 149 17.71 -34.99 48.64
CA VAL A 149 18.30 -35.12 49.99
C VAL A 149 18.94 -33.78 50.33
#